data_AF-D1C344-F1
#
_entry.id   AF-D1C344-F1
#
_cell.length_a   1.000
_cell.length_b   1.000
_cell.length_c   1.000
_cell.angle_alpha   90.00
_cell.angle_beta   90.00
_cell.angle_gamma   90.00
#
_symmetry.space_group_name_H-M   'P 1'
#
loop_
_entity.id
_entity.type
_entity.pdbx_description
1 polymer ?
#
loop_
_entity_poly.entity_id
_entity_poly.type
_entity_poly.pdbx_seq_one_letter_code
_entity_poly.pdbx_strand_id
1 'polypeptide(L)'
;MQTAEAASKPQFVGTEDEQRMAEEIFQALSTMGRLFPRSAPIRSPLSALAEFYASRHGERSAEEWSVEIDRVLSMNPDVFLREEAEGRVVFATTREGRAPVTEEEPVSEHTLAQRFQEPVPLPEQPKVFEPRRRPDLVGDTLVTEPADVVIPEITEEAAEPLPEEPAEIEVEAEVEPVPAMEAAALVSDEELAALDDAALAEIIRRDLRQDLSVANFGDQWMMEDKVPRLSRGELRRIREYLLERGEPLTDEILLQDVLGLNPSAADYELMRFALNFRLSREHREFEFVGTPGQRLWSTSGLPTIGTTKRKPSEIGSDYRFLLDYAKEPVEAAEPVVEHVLTFYEYHYGVLPYDANFAALLPPPMLPDQRAAVLVFESPQTYETFFVELRYPTGNRGGYLAGFEAFFSANLVPGALITIERSENDGTYLIEYLPVSGQDRKLLQLDEKKGRYVFRPTTFYCATQDNMLLTENRFPRLANQAPLEDRVRRRPEETLAAVFERIGEAEGSGDSVRYMAMLDDLVAVANVERPMPADLIRDIVQSPSNPQFSVDPDVEDVFYYQPNPAE
;
A
#
# COMPACT_ATOMS: atom_id res chain seq x y z
N MET A 1 6.72 27.80 -10.51
CA MET A 1 6.37 27.68 -11.94
C MET A 1 7.54 27.01 -12.66
N GLN A 2 7.54 25.68 -12.69
CA GLN A 2 8.28 24.92 -13.69
C GLN A 2 7.23 24.45 -14.70
N THR A 3 7.42 24.82 -15.95
CA THR A 3 6.58 24.39 -17.07
C THR A 3 6.68 22.88 -17.21
N ALA A 4 5.53 22.19 -17.11
CA ALA A 4 5.41 20.80 -17.52
C ALA A 4 5.87 20.69 -18.99
N GLU A 5 6.98 20.00 -19.20
CA GLU A 5 7.52 19.74 -20.53
C GLU A 5 6.55 18.77 -21.23
N ALA A 6 5.90 19.23 -22.30
CA ALA A 6 5.10 18.38 -23.15
C ALA A 6 5.99 17.24 -23.67
N ALA A 7 5.58 15.99 -23.49
CA ALA A 7 6.32 14.83 -23.98
C ALA A 7 6.70 15.04 -25.46
N SER A 8 8.00 15.14 -25.71
CA SER A 8 8.59 15.35 -27.04
C SER A 8 8.19 14.19 -27.96
N LYS A 9 7.47 14.48 -29.05
CA LYS A 9 7.20 13.47 -30.10
C LYS A 9 8.55 12.94 -30.65
N PRO A 10 8.70 11.63 -30.88
CA PRO A 10 9.91 11.09 -31.48
C PRO A 10 10.10 11.66 -32.89
N GLN A 11 11.34 11.99 -33.24
CA GLN A 11 11.71 12.44 -34.59
C GLN A 11 12.18 11.22 -35.40
N PHE A 12 11.58 11.00 -36.57
CA PHE A 12 11.95 9.89 -37.46
C PHE A 12 12.87 10.37 -38.59
N VAL A 13 13.84 9.53 -38.97
CA VAL A 13 14.80 9.75 -40.05
C VAL A 13 14.34 9.03 -41.31
N GLY A 14 14.41 9.70 -42.46
CA GLY A 14 14.06 9.14 -43.77
C GLY A 14 13.42 10.15 -44.72
N THR A 15 12.92 9.67 -45.86
CA THR A 15 12.00 10.40 -46.75
C THR A 15 10.63 10.60 -46.07
N GLU A 16 9.80 11.52 -46.58
CA GLU A 16 8.48 11.81 -45.98
C GLU A 16 7.58 10.57 -45.86
N ASP A 17 7.67 9.64 -46.81
CA ASP A 17 6.90 8.39 -46.78
C ASP A 17 7.48 7.38 -45.78
N GLU A 18 8.81 7.30 -45.64
CA GLU A 18 9.48 6.45 -44.63
C GLU A 18 9.22 6.97 -43.20
N GLN A 19 9.21 8.30 -43.00
CA GLN A 19 8.86 8.92 -41.71
C GLN A 19 7.41 8.65 -41.31
N ARG A 20 6.48 8.75 -42.27
CA ARG A 20 5.06 8.44 -42.04
C ARG A 20 4.87 6.97 -41.67
N MET A 21 5.58 6.07 -42.32
CA MET A 21 5.55 4.65 -42.00
C MET A 21 6.08 4.35 -40.59
N ALA A 22 7.22 4.95 -40.20
CA ALA A 22 7.76 4.80 -38.86
C ALA A 22 6.79 5.36 -37.79
N GLU A 23 6.15 6.50 -38.05
CA GLU A 23 5.14 7.08 -37.17
C GLU A 23 3.90 6.18 -37.04
N GLU A 24 3.38 5.65 -38.14
CA GLU A 24 2.22 4.73 -38.12
C GLU A 24 2.52 3.45 -37.33
N ILE A 25 3.71 2.88 -37.50
CA ILE A 25 4.13 1.68 -36.76
C ILE A 25 4.38 2.00 -35.28
N PHE A 26 4.98 3.14 -34.98
CA PHE A 26 5.15 3.61 -33.60
C PHE A 26 3.80 3.80 -32.90
N GLN A 27 2.82 4.40 -33.58
CA GLN A 27 1.46 4.57 -33.05
C GLN A 27 0.77 3.22 -32.84
N ALA A 28 0.95 2.26 -33.77
CA ALA A 28 0.42 0.92 -33.61
C ALA A 28 1.03 0.19 -32.39
N LEU A 29 2.35 0.24 -32.23
CA LEU A 29 3.06 -0.33 -31.07
C LEU A 29 2.67 0.37 -29.78
N SER A 30 2.62 1.69 -29.75
CA SER A 30 2.18 2.48 -28.59
C SER A 30 0.73 2.20 -28.21
N THR A 31 -0.12 1.88 -29.18
CA THR A 31 -1.51 1.47 -28.95
C THR A 31 -1.58 0.05 -28.38
N MET A 32 -0.79 -0.89 -28.91
CA MET A 32 -0.70 -2.27 -28.39
C MET A 32 -0.16 -2.30 -26.95
N GLY A 33 0.85 -1.48 -26.65
CA GLY A 33 1.41 -1.31 -25.33
C GLY A 33 0.79 -0.19 -24.51
N ARG A 34 -0.46 0.25 -24.81
CA ARG A 34 -1.11 1.37 -24.09
C ARG A 34 -1.24 1.14 -22.58
N LEU A 35 -1.16 -0.11 -22.14
CA LEU A 35 -1.23 -0.50 -20.72
C LEU A 35 0.15 -0.82 -20.15
N PHE A 36 1.20 -0.81 -20.97
CA PHE A 36 2.57 -1.03 -20.49
C PHE A 36 3.13 0.27 -19.89
N PRO A 37 4.04 0.17 -18.91
CA PRO A 37 4.83 1.29 -18.42
C PRO A 37 5.46 2.07 -19.57
N ARG A 38 5.66 3.38 -19.38
CA ARG A 38 6.16 4.24 -20.46
C ARG A 38 7.50 3.77 -21.02
N SER A 39 8.35 3.24 -20.15
CA SER A 39 9.69 2.70 -20.42
C SER A 39 9.71 1.21 -20.77
N ALA A 40 8.60 0.49 -20.63
CA ALA A 40 8.58 -0.95 -20.84
C ALA A 40 8.73 -1.33 -22.33
N PRO A 41 9.50 -2.39 -22.64
CA PRO A 41 9.70 -2.84 -24.00
C PRO A 41 8.43 -3.46 -24.58
N ILE A 42 7.85 -2.81 -25.59
CA ILE A 42 6.76 -3.33 -26.41
C ILE A 42 7.37 -4.08 -27.57
N ARG A 43 7.28 -5.42 -27.56
CA ARG A 43 7.85 -6.29 -28.58
C ARG A 43 6.80 -6.75 -29.58
N SER A 44 7.10 -6.62 -30.87
CA SER A 44 6.26 -7.20 -31.93
C SER A 44 7.12 -7.87 -33.00
N PRO A 45 6.76 -9.09 -33.44
CA PRO A 45 7.46 -9.72 -34.55
C PRO A 45 7.22 -8.94 -35.86
N LEU A 46 8.25 -8.87 -36.70
CA LEU A 46 8.19 -8.19 -38.01
C LEU A 46 7.07 -8.73 -38.90
N SER A 47 6.79 -10.04 -38.83
CA SER A 47 5.70 -10.67 -39.58
C SER A 47 4.33 -10.10 -39.21
N ALA A 48 4.07 -9.85 -37.92
CA ALA A 48 2.80 -9.27 -37.48
C ALA A 48 2.67 -7.80 -37.89
N LEU A 49 3.76 -7.04 -37.84
CA LEU A 49 3.78 -5.65 -38.33
C LEU A 49 3.52 -5.60 -39.84
N ALA A 50 4.12 -6.50 -40.61
CA ALA A 50 3.93 -6.59 -42.05
C ALA A 50 2.51 -7.02 -42.45
N GLU A 51 1.91 -7.97 -41.72
CA GLU A 51 0.50 -8.36 -41.90
C GLU A 51 -0.45 -7.20 -41.59
N PHE A 52 -0.22 -6.48 -40.49
CA PHE A 52 -0.98 -5.29 -40.13
C PHE A 52 -0.90 -4.23 -41.22
N TYR A 53 0.30 -3.93 -41.72
CA TYR A 53 0.50 -2.92 -42.75
C TYR A 53 -0.10 -3.33 -44.10
N ALA A 54 0.04 -4.60 -44.50
CA ALA A 54 -0.58 -5.15 -45.70
C ALA A 54 -2.11 -5.07 -45.65
N SER A 55 -2.72 -5.34 -44.49
CA SER A 55 -4.18 -5.27 -44.31
C SER A 55 -4.75 -3.86 -44.48
N ARG A 56 -3.94 -2.83 -44.18
CA ARG A 56 -4.36 -1.42 -44.19
C ARG A 56 -4.11 -0.73 -45.52
N HIS A 57 -3.00 -1.05 -46.18
CA HIS A 57 -2.55 -0.35 -47.38
C HIS A 57 -2.78 -1.14 -48.67
N GLY A 58 -3.03 -2.46 -48.65
CA GLY A 58 -3.56 -3.25 -49.78
C GLY A 58 -2.75 -3.30 -51.09
N GLU A 59 -1.66 -2.53 -51.20
CA GLU A 59 -0.89 -2.29 -52.43
C GLU A 59 0.27 -3.29 -52.64
N ARG A 60 0.73 -3.94 -51.57
CA ARG A 60 1.87 -4.88 -51.58
C ARG A 60 1.60 -6.08 -50.69
N SER A 61 2.29 -7.18 -50.97
CA SER A 61 2.24 -8.40 -50.16
C SER A 61 2.95 -8.21 -48.81
N ALA A 62 2.61 -9.03 -47.81
CA ALA A 62 3.25 -8.97 -46.48
C ALA A 62 4.77 -9.24 -46.56
N GLU A 63 5.25 -9.99 -47.55
CA GLU A 63 6.68 -10.25 -47.77
C GLU A 63 7.42 -9.02 -48.31
N GLU A 64 6.76 -8.21 -49.14
CA GLU A 64 7.33 -6.95 -49.64
C GLU A 64 7.31 -5.87 -48.56
N TRP A 65 6.27 -5.85 -47.72
CA TRP A 65 6.20 -4.95 -46.56
C TRP A 65 7.22 -5.29 -45.48
N SER A 66 7.52 -6.57 -45.24
CA SER A 66 8.48 -6.95 -44.21
C SER A 66 9.89 -6.43 -44.51
N VAL A 67 10.32 -6.46 -45.78
CA VAL A 67 11.62 -5.92 -46.21
C VAL A 67 11.68 -4.40 -46.03
N GLU A 68 10.61 -3.70 -46.39
CA GLU A 68 10.55 -2.24 -46.28
C GLU A 68 10.47 -1.79 -44.82
N ILE A 69 9.66 -2.47 -43.99
CA ILE A 69 9.52 -2.17 -42.56
C ILE A 69 10.83 -2.44 -41.82
N ASP A 70 11.51 -3.55 -42.07
CA ASP A 70 12.81 -3.85 -41.45
C ASP A 70 13.83 -2.75 -41.77
N ARG A 71 13.86 -2.28 -43.02
CA ARG A 71 14.73 -1.18 -43.44
C ARG A 71 14.38 0.14 -42.73
N VAL A 72 13.10 0.53 -42.70
CA VAL A 72 12.64 1.81 -42.12
C VAL A 72 12.84 1.86 -40.61
N LEU A 73 12.52 0.77 -39.90
CA LEU A 73 12.70 0.70 -38.44
C LEU A 73 14.18 0.65 -38.08
N SER A 74 15.01 -0.06 -38.85
CA SER A 74 16.47 -0.11 -38.63
C SER A 74 17.17 1.23 -38.89
N MET A 75 16.56 2.15 -39.64
CA MET A 75 17.07 3.52 -39.81
C MET A 75 16.84 4.41 -38.57
N ASN A 76 16.02 3.96 -37.62
CA ASN A 76 15.61 4.72 -36.44
C ASN A 76 16.01 3.99 -35.13
N PRO A 77 17.32 3.73 -34.89
CA PRO A 77 17.79 2.96 -33.74
C PRO A 77 17.54 3.64 -32.39
N ASP A 78 17.33 4.96 -32.38
CA ASP A 78 17.03 5.71 -31.16
C ASP A 78 15.60 5.42 -30.64
N VAL A 79 14.71 4.93 -31.51
CA VAL A 79 13.29 4.66 -31.21
C VAL A 79 12.98 3.17 -31.21
N PHE A 80 13.60 2.40 -32.11
CA PHE A 80 13.35 0.97 -32.28
C PHE A 80 14.61 0.15 -32.05
N LEU A 81 14.50 -0.89 -31.23
CA LEU A 81 15.51 -1.93 -31.06
C LEU A 81 15.14 -3.13 -31.93
N ARG A 82 16.09 -3.60 -32.75
CA ARG A 82 15.95 -4.82 -33.57
C ARG A 82 16.58 -5.99 -32.82
N GLU A 83 15.77 -6.95 -32.40
CA GLU A 83 16.18 -8.18 -31.74
C GLU A 83 15.98 -9.38 -32.68
N GLU A 84 16.95 -10.30 -32.71
CA GLU A 84 16.81 -11.60 -33.39
C GLU A 84 16.58 -12.67 -32.33
N ALA A 85 15.33 -13.08 -32.13
CA ALA A 85 14.93 -14.08 -31.13
C ALA A 85 14.33 -15.30 -31.85
N GLU A 86 14.81 -16.51 -31.51
CA GLU A 86 14.28 -17.79 -32.02
C GLU A 86 14.16 -17.89 -33.56
N GLY A 87 15.08 -17.25 -34.29
CA GLY A 87 15.09 -17.24 -35.77
C GLY A 87 14.03 -16.32 -36.40
N ARG A 88 13.45 -15.40 -35.62
CA ARG A 88 12.52 -14.36 -36.07
C ARG A 88 13.04 -12.97 -35.70
N VAL A 89 12.78 -11.99 -36.56
CA VAL A 89 13.09 -10.58 -36.29
C VAL A 89 11.96 -9.96 -35.47
N VAL A 90 12.30 -9.41 -34.31
CA VAL A 90 11.39 -8.72 -33.39
C VAL A 90 11.85 -7.27 -33.28
N PHE A 91 10.90 -6.35 -33.39
CA PHE A 91 11.15 -4.94 -33.10
C PHE A 91 10.57 -4.59 -31.74
N ALA A 92 11.37 -3.92 -30.92
CA ALA A 92 10.99 -3.44 -29.61
C ALA A 92 11.05 -1.92 -29.55
N THR A 93 10.07 -1.29 -28.92
CA THR A 93 10.05 0.17 -28.67
C THR A 93 9.38 0.43 -27.32
N THR A 94 9.56 1.61 -26.76
CA THR A 94 8.85 2.04 -25.55
C THR A 94 7.78 3.08 -25.90
N ARG A 95 6.82 3.31 -25.00
CA ARG A 95 5.80 4.36 -25.19
C ARG A 95 6.38 5.77 -25.20
N GLU A 96 7.59 5.96 -24.67
CA GLU A 96 8.31 7.23 -24.74
C GLU A 96 8.93 7.51 -26.10
N GLY A 97 8.86 6.56 -27.04
CA GLY A 97 9.53 6.70 -28.33
C GLY A 97 11.03 6.58 -28.21
N ARG A 98 11.51 5.70 -27.32
CA ARG A 98 12.92 5.35 -27.18
C ARG A 98 13.12 3.85 -27.37
N ALA A 99 14.28 3.46 -27.89
CA ALA A 99 14.67 2.07 -27.90
C ALA A 99 14.81 1.57 -26.44
N PRO A 100 14.23 0.41 -26.08
CA PRO A 100 14.36 -0.13 -24.73
C PRO A 100 15.83 -0.43 -24.43
N VAL A 101 16.26 -0.13 -23.21
CA VAL A 101 17.58 -0.52 -22.72
C VAL A 101 17.54 -2.05 -22.55
N THR A 102 18.39 -2.76 -23.27
CA THR A 102 18.60 -4.19 -23.03
C THR A 102 19.11 -4.32 -21.61
N GLU A 103 18.29 -4.86 -20.70
CA GLU A 103 18.83 -5.41 -19.46
C GLU A 103 19.85 -6.46 -19.91
N GLU A 104 21.13 -6.15 -19.74
CA GLU A 104 22.17 -7.17 -19.87
C GLU A 104 21.73 -8.32 -18.97
N GLU A 105 21.61 -9.53 -19.55
CA GLU A 105 21.41 -10.75 -18.76
C GLU A 105 22.28 -10.64 -17.52
N PRO A 106 21.75 -10.84 -16.30
CA PRO A 106 22.55 -10.68 -15.10
C PRO A 106 23.78 -11.54 -15.27
N VAL A 107 24.94 -10.87 -15.42
CA VAL A 107 26.21 -11.51 -15.66
C VAL A 107 26.39 -12.48 -14.51
N SER A 108 26.25 -13.77 -14.82
CA SER A 108 26.26 -14.89 -13.87
C SER A 108 27.66 -15.15 -13.30
N GLU A 109 28.53 -14.15 -13.33
CA GLU A 109 29.90 -14.19 -12.80
C GLU A 109 30.00 -13.76 -11.33
N HIS A 110 28.90 -13.36 -10.68
CA HIS A 110 28.90 -13.15 -9.22
C HIS A 110 28.25 -14.32 -8.47
N THR A 111 28.82 -15.51 -8.62
CA THR A 111 28.49 -16.62 -7.72
C THR A 111 29.09 -16.37 -6.34
N LEU A 112 28.26 -16.56 -5.31
CA LEU A 112 28.59 -16.48 -3.88
C LEU A 112 29.83 -17.35 -3.53
N ALA A 113 30.14 -18.35 -4.35
CA ALA A 113 31.33 -19.19 -4.28
C ALA A 113 32.66 -18.44 -4.50
N GLN A 114 32.70 -17.40 -5.33
CA GLN A 114 33.93 -16.63 -5.57
C GLN A 114 34.24 -15.65 -4.43
N ARG A 115 33.24 -15.22 -3.64
CA ARG A 115 33.43 -14.34 -2.48
C ARG A 115 34.14 -15.02 -1.30
N PHE A 116 34.25 -16.35 -1.29
CA PHE A 116 34.86 -17.12 -0.20
C PHE A 116 36.32 -17.52 -0.42
N GLN A 117 36.90 -17.32 -1.62
CA GLN A 117 38.25 -17.82 -1.93
C GLN A 117 39.37 -16.77 -1.96
N GLU A 118 39.06 -15.47 -1.95
CA GLU A 118 40.09 -14.43 -1.85
C GLU A 118 39.89 -13.57 -0.60
N PRO A 119 40.79 -13.63 0.40
CA PRO A 119 40.68 -12.78 1.57
C PRO A 119 40.98 -11.34 1.19
N VAL A 120 39.98 -10.47 1.33
CA VAL A 120 40.13 -9.00 1.28
C VAL A 120 41.10 -8.59 2.39
N PRO A 121 42.12 -7.75 2.11
CA PRO A 121 43.03 -7.26 3.15
C PRO A 121 42.25 -6.47 4.21
N LEU A 122 42.46 -6.81 5.49
CA LEU A 122 41.79 -6.14 6.60
C LEU A 122 42.07 -4.62 6.56
N PRO A 123 41.03 -3.77 6.71
CA PRO A 123 41.23 -2.34 6.87
C PRO A 123 42.05 -2.05 8.13
N GLU A 124 43.02 -1.12 8.01
CA GLU A 124 43.86 -0.71 9.14
C GLU A 124 42.99 -0.15 10.27
N GLN A 125 43.12 -0.73 11.47
CA GLN A 125 42.37 -0.30 12.64
C GLN A 125 42.74 1.15 13.02
N PRO A 126 41.75 2.04 13.26
CA PRO A 126 42.03 3.36 13.79
C PRO A 126 42.65 3.26 15.19
N LYS A 127 43.65 4.11 15.45
CA LYS A 127 44.41 4.15 16.70
C LYS A 127 43.47 4.37 17.90
N VAL A 128 43.57 3.46 18.87
CA VAL A 128 42.89 3.48 20.17
C VAL A 128 43.14 4.82 20.87
N PHE A 129 42.06 5.55 21.18
CA PHE A 129 42.10 6.67 22.12
C PHE A 129 42.23 6.13 23.55
N GLU A 130 43.24 6.60 24.27
CA GLU A 130 43.47 6.25 25.68
C GLU A 130 42.31 6.75 26.57
N PRO A 131 41.79 5.92 27.49
CA PRO A 131 40.76 6.35 28.43
C PRO A 131 41.33 7.29 29.50
N ARG A 132 40.72 8.47 29.65
CA ARG A 132 41.02 9.43 30.71
C ARG A 132 40.74 8.81 32.09
N ARG A 133 41.76 8.79 32.95
CA ARG A 133 41.66 8.41 34.38
C ARG A 133 40.69 9.31 35.15
N ARG A 134 39.74 8.72 35.88
CA ARG A 134 39.01 9.39 36.97
C ARG A 134 39.89 9.40 38.24
N PRO A 135 39.81 10.43 39.10
CA PRO A 135 40.54 10.45 40.37
C PRO A 135 39.85 9.59 41.44
N ASP A 136 40.68 8.97 42.29
CA ASP A 136 40.32 8.04 43.36
C ASP A 136 39.53 8.71 44.51
N LEU A 137 38.51 8.00 45.01
CA LEU A 137 37.92 8.23 46.32
C LEU A 137 38.26 7.04 47.23
N VAL A 138 39.09 7.34 48.23
CA VAL A 138 39.50 6.45 49.32
C VAL A 138 38.44 6.47 50.42
N GLY A 139 38.11 5.31 50.98
CA GLY A 139 37.41 5.24 52.27
C GLY A 139 36.78 3.89 52.60
N ASP A 140 37.50 3.07 53.36
CA ASP A 140 37.07 1.84 54.04
C ASP A 140 35.65 1.88 54.64
N THR A 141 34.90 0.76 54.56
CA THR A 141 34.66 -0.11 55.74
C THR A 141 33.81 -1.35 55.42
N LEU A 142 34.45 -2.51 55.65
CA LEU A 142 34.00 -3.74 56.32
C LEU A 142 32.66 -4.42 55.96
N VAL A 143 32.88 -5.63 55.46
CA VAL A 143 31.99 -6.79 55.28
C VAL A 143 31.39 -7.28 56.61
N THR A 144 30.11 -7.68 56.58
CA THR A 144 29.56 -8.74 57.44
C THR A 144 28.57 -9.60 56.64
N GLU A 145 28.88 -10.89 56.53
CA GLU A 145 28.04 -12.02 56.08
C GLU A 145 27.66 -12.87 57.34
N PRO A 146 26.83 -13.92 57.28
CA PRO A 146 25.63 -14.24 56.46
C PRO A 146 24.51 -14.98 57.28
N ALA A 147 23.55 -15.61 56.55
CA ALA A 147 22.70 -16.78 56.91
C ALA A 147 21.41 -16.55 57.75
N ASP A 148 20.29 -17.26 57.62
CA ASP A 148 19.83 -18.37 56.76
C ASP A 148 18.29 -18.58 56.95
N VAL A 149 17.62 -19.02 55.86
CA VAL A 149 16.50 -20.01 55.74
C VAL A 149 15.15 -19.83 56.49
N VAL A 150 14.03 -19.96 55.76
CA VAL A 150 12.94 -20.99 55.88
C VAL A 150 11.63 -20.48 55.22
N ILE A 151 11.13 -21.24 54.23
CA ILE A 151 9.74 -21.31 53.68
C ILE A 151 9.17 -22.66 54.20
N PRO A 152 7.88 -22.91 54.56
CA PRO A 152 6.61 -22.71 53.80
C PRO A 152 5.39 -22.29 54.69
N GLU A 153 4.16 -22.03 54.22
CA GLU A 153 3.14 -22.98 53.70
C GLU A 153 1.84 -22.26 53.24
N ILE A 154 1.07 -22.95 52.39
CA ILE A 154 -0.12 -22.58 51.60
C ILE A 154 -1.40 -22.68 52.49
N THR A 155 -2.51 -21.92 52.37
CA THR A 155 -3.70 -22.13 51.50
C THR A 155 -4.83 -21.14 51.90
N GLU A 156 -5.63 -20.62 50.96
CA GLU A 156 -7.13 -20.60 50.87
C GLU A 156 -7.60 -19.11 50.95
N GLU A 157 -8.64 -18.56 50.32
CA GLU A 157 -9.72 -18.98 49.43
C GLU A 157 -10.40 -17.68 48.87
N ALA A 158 -11.05 -17.80 47.70
CA ALA A 158 -12.25 -17.06 47.25
C ALA A 158 -12.29 -15.51 47.03
N ALA A 159 -12.53 -15.19 45.75
CA ALA A 159 -13.53 -14.24 45.21
C ALA A 159 -13.35 -12.72 45.39
N GLU A 160 -13.07 -12.04 44.27
CA GLU A 160 -13.33 -10.61 44.08
C GLU A 160 -14.22 -10.35 42.85
N PRO A 161 -15.33 -9.60 42.99
CA PRO A 161 -16.07 -9.01 41.88
C PRO A 161 -15.53 -7.61 41.51
N LEU A 162 -15.68 -7.28 40.22
CA LEU A 162 -15.56 -6.00 39.50
C LEU A 162 -15.32 -4.71 40.33
N PRO A 163 -14.38 -3.83 39.93
CA PRO A 163 -14.37 -2.45 40.39
C PRO A 163 -15.17 -1.52 39.45
N GLU A 164 -16.17 -0.87 40.05
CA GLU A 164 -16.73 0.43 39.65
C GLU A 164 -15.67 1.54 39.80
N GLU A 165 -15.85 2.63 39.04
CA GLU A 165 -15.05 3.86 39.08
C GLU A 165 -14.86 4.43 40.50
N PRO A 166 -13.68 4.95 40.84
CA PRO A 166 -13.57 5.96 41.89
C PRO A 166 -13.50 7.36 41.29
N ALA A 167 -14.43 8.17 41.78
CA ALA A 167 -14.52 9.61 41.63
C ALA A 167 -13.27 10.37 42.15
N GLU A 168 -13.20 11.60 41.67
CA GLU A 168 -12.24 12.66 41.95
C GLU A 168 -11.77 12.76 43.41
N ILE A 169 -10.45 12.81 43.58
CA ILE A 169 -9.80 13.35 44.77
C ILE A 169 -9.02 14.58 44.32
N GLU A 170 -9.52 15.76 44.72
CA GLU A 170 -8.74 17.01 44.76
C GLU A 170 -7.53 16.81 45.68
N VAL A 171 -6.33 16.83 45.11
CA VAL A 171 -5.10 17.02 45.86
C VAL A 171 -4.51 18.34 45.41
N GLU A 172 -4.59 19.31 46.31
CA GLU A 172 -3.94 20.62 46.24
C GLU A 172 -2.42 20.38 46.19
N ALA A 173 -1.86 20.36 44.98
CA ALA A 173 -0.43 20.19 44.74
C ALA A 173 0.27 21.54 44.93
N GLU A 174 1.09 21.59 45.96
CA GLU A 174 2.07 22.60 46.28
C GLU A 174 2.91 22.94 45.03
N VAL A 175 2.88 24.21 44.63
CA VAL A 175 3.56 24.72 43.43
C VAL A 175 5.06 24.68 43.65
N GLU A 176 5.72 23.65 43.10
CA GLU A 176 7.16 23.67 42.88
C GLU A 176 7.50 24.73 41.80
N PRO A 177 8.57 25.52 41.99
CA PRO A 177 8.94 26.54 41.02
C PRO A 177 9.35 25.88 39.71
N VAL A 178 8.65 26.29 38.64
CA VAL A 178 8.96 25.99 37.24
C VAL A 178 10.46 26.19 37.00
N PRO A 179 11.20 25.17 36.51
CA PRO A 179 12.57 25.39 36.07
C PRO A 179 12.50 26.39 34.91
N ALA A 180 13.21 27.50 35.07
CA ALA A 180 13.43 28.45 33.99
C ALA A 180 13.87 27.70 32.73
N MET A 181 13.20 28.00 31.62
CA MET A 181 13.56 27.60 30.25
C MET A 181 15.06 27.34 30.11
N GLU A 182 15.43 26.08 29.84
CA GLU A 182 16.65 25.82 29.11
C GLU A 182 16.47 26.48 27.75
N ALA A 183 17.11 27.63 27.58
CA ALA A 183 17.31 28.23 26.27
C ALA A 183 17.90 27.14 25.36
N ALA A 184 17.23 26.91 24.23
CA ALA A 184 17.74 26.03 23.18
C ALA A 184 19.24 26.28 23.03
N ALA A 185 20.04 25.22 23.18
CA ALA A 185 21.48 25.30 22.99
C ALA A 185 21.73 25.98 21.64
N LEU A 186 22.47 27.09 21.66
CA LEU A 186 22.84 27.84 20.46
C LEU A 186 23.62 26.88 19.56
N VAL A 187 22.93 26.33 18.55
CA VAL A 187 23.57 25.59 17.46
C VAL A 187 24.55 26.57 16.82
N SER A 188 25.82 26.18 16.74
CA SER A 188 26.84 27.05 16.18
C SER A 188 26.60 27.27 14.68
N ASP A 189 27.02 28.41 14.13
CA ASP A 189 26.88 28.71 12.69
C ASP A 189 27.54 27.62 11.80
N GLU A 190 28.56 26.94 12.33
CA GLU A 190 29.27 25.84 11.66
C GLU A 190 28.47 24.52 11.65
N GLU A 191 27.67 24.26 12.70
CA GLU A 191 26.74 23.12 12.75
C GLU A 191 25.49 23.37 11.89
N LEU A 192 25.01 24.62 11.85
CA LEU A 192 23.91 25.05 10.96
C LEU A 192 24.29 24.95 9.49
N ALA A 193 25.52 25.31 9.12
CA ALA A 193 26.02 25.21 7.75
C ALA A 193 26.32 23.77 7.29
N ALA A 194 26.44 22.82 8.23
CA ALA A 194 26.68 21.41 7.96
C ALA A 194 25.40 20.58 7.84
N LEU A 195 24.25 21.12 8.26
CA LEU A 195 22.94 20.50 8.12
C LEU A 195 22.44 20.64 6.68
N ASP A 196 21.85 19.57 6.15
CA ASP A 196 21.09 19.67 4.91
C ASP A 196 19.80 20.49 5.12
N ASP A 197 19.28 21.08 4.05
CA ASP A 197 18.08 21.93 4.10
C ASP A 197 16.85 21.19 4.68
N ALA A 198 16.77 19.87 4.51
CA ALA A 198 15.66 19.06 5.01
C ALA A 198 15.75 18.85 6.52
N ALA A 199 16.95 18.58 7.04
CA ALA A 199 17.26 18.46 8.45
C ALA A 199 17.05 19.79 9.16
N LEU A 200 17.46 20.91 8.54
CA LEU A 200 17.19 22.25 9.07
C LEU A 200 15.69 22.55 9.10
N ALA A 201 14.96 22.26 8.02
CA ALA A 201 13.52 22.43 7.98
C ALA A 201 12.83 21.61 9.09
N GLU A 202 13.27 20.39 9.34
CA GLU A 202 12.68 19.53 10.36
C GLU A 202 12.95 20.03 11.79
N ILE A 203 14.14 20.57 12.05
CA ILE A 203 14.46 21.23 13.32
C ILE A 203 13.54 22.44 13.53
N ILE A 204 13.41 23.31 12.51
CA ILE A 204 12.53 24.48 12.59
C ILE A 204 11.07 24.06 12.82
N ARG A 205 10.57 23.06 12.08
CA ARG A 205 9.21 22.54 12.27
C ARG A 205 9.03 22.06 13.69
N ARG A 206 9.94 21.22 14.20
CA ARG A 206 9.86 20.67 15.56
C ARG A 206 9.80 21.77 16.61
N ASP A 207 10.68 22.76 16.51
CA ASP A 207 10.76 23.85 17.48
C ASP A 207 9.50 24.73 17.43
N LEU A 208 8.98 25.03 16.23
CA LEU A 208 7.71 25.75 16.06
C LEU A 208 6.49 24.96 16.56
N ARG A 209 6.46 23.61 16.47
CA ARG A 209 5.35 22.80 17.05
C ARG A 209 5.30 22.87 18.57
N GLN A 210 6.45 23.10 19.22
CA GLN A 210 6.54 23.20 20.67
C GLN A 210 6.18 24.59 21.20
N ASP A 211 6.26 25.62 20.34
CA ASP A 211 5.90 26.98 20.70
C ASP A 211 4.38 27.19 20.75
N LEU A 212 3.84 27.38 21.96
CA LEU A 212 2.42 27.65 22.18
C LEU A 212 1.93 28.96 21.55
N SER A 213 2.82 29.88 21.20
CA SER A 213 2.46 31.13 20.53
C SER A 213 2.24 30.96 19.03
N VAL A 214 2.58 29.80 18.48
CA VAL A 214 2.49 29.49 17.05
C VAL A 214 1.36 28.48 16.80
N ALA A 215 0.37 28.90 16.03
CA ALA A 215 -0.63 28.02 15.46
C ALA A 215 -0.05 27.29 14.24
N ASN A 216 -0.30 25.99 14.18
CA ASN A 216 0.13 25.13 13.08
C ASN A 216 -1.04 24.31 12.52
N PHE A 217 -1.07 24.17 11.19
CA PHE A 217 -1.92 23.20 10.51
C PHE A 217 -1.18 22.63 9.30
N GLY A 218 -0.70 21.38 9.42
CA GLY A 218 0.19 20.76 8.44
C GLY A 218 1.50 21.55 8.29
N ASP A 219 1.79 22.02 7.08
CA ASP A 219 2.96 22.86 6.79
C ASP A 219 2.68 24.38 6.89
N GLN A 220 1.48 24.77 7.33
CA GLN A 220 1.13 26.18 7.50
C GLN A 220 1.32 26.62 8.96
N TRP A 221 1.84 27.83 9.13
CA TRP A 221 2.20 28.40 10.44
C TRP A 221 1.75 29.85 10.54
N MET A 222 1.25 30.24 11.71
CA MET A 222 0.88 31.63 12.01
C MET A 222 0.95 31.87 13.52
N MET A 223 1.19 33.11 13.96
CA MET A 223 1.07 33.44 15.39
C MET A 223 -0.38 33.26 15.86
N GLU A 224 -0.58 32.58 16.99
CA GLU A 224 -1.93 32.23 17.48
C GLU A 224 -2.79 33.47 17.74
N ASP A 225 -2.17 34.57 18.18
CA ASP A 225 -2.85 35.85 18.45
C ASP A 225 -3.47 36.47 17.18
N LYS A 226 -2.96 36.11 16.00
CA LYS A 226 -3.48 36.54 14.70
C LYS A 226 -4.54 35.62 14.14
N VAL A 227 -4.76 34.44 14.72
CA VAL A 227 -5.75 33.47 14.22
C VAL A 227 -7.16 33.91 14.62
N PRO A 228 -8.04 34.23 13.64
CA PRO A 228 -9.45 34.47 13.89
C PRO A 228 -10.08 33.38 14.77
N ARG A 229 -11.04 33.78 15.60
CA ARG A 229 -11.79 32.85 16.46
C ARG A 229 -13.10 32.48 15.77
N LEU A 230 -13.44 31.20 15.80
CA LEU A 230 -14.78 30.73 15.48
C LEU A 230 -15.64 30.76 16.75
N SER A 231 -16.83 31.30 16.63
CA SER A 231 -17.85 31.24 17.67
C SER A 231 -18.39 29.81 17.82
N ARG A 232 -18.90 29.48 19.00
CA ARG A 232 -19.57 28.18 19.24
C ARG A 232 -20.76 27.96 18.29
N GLY A 233 -21.44 29.03 17.88
CA GLY A 233 -22.53 28.96 16.91
C GLY A 233 -22.04 28.60 15.50
N GLU A 234 -20.86 29.06 15.10
CA GLU A 234 -20.24 28.67 13.82
C GLU A 234 -19.82 27.21 13.82
N LEU A 235 -19.14 26.75 14.87
CA LEU A 235 -18.78 25.33 15.01
C LEU A 235 -20.02 24.44 14.94
N ARG A 236 -21.09 24.79 15.66
CA ARG A 236 -22.36 24.07 15.60
C ARG A 236 -22.95 24.04 14.19
N ARG A 237 -22.96 25.16 13.47
CA ARG A 237 -23.46 25.23 12.08
C ARG A 237 -22.63 24.37 11.14
N ILE A 238 -21.31 24.37 11.28
CA ILE A 238 -20.40 23.51 10.49
C ILE A 238 -20.75 22.04 10.72
N ARG A 239 -20.91 21.63 11.97
CA ARG A 239 -21.29 20.26 12.32
C ARG A 239 -22.66 19.88 11.76
N GLU A 240 -23.67 20.72 11.94
CA GLU A 240 -25.02 20.50 11.40
C GLU A 240 -24.99 20.37 9.87
N TYR A 241 -24.18 21.19 9.19
CA TYR A 241 -24.04 21.15 7.74
C TYR A 241 -23.35 19.88 7.24
N LEU A 242 -22.28 19.43 7.91
CA LEU A 242 -21.64 18.13 7.62
C LEU A 242 -22.65 16.99 7.73
N LEU A 243 -23.42 16.95 8.82
CA LEU A 243 -24.45 15.92 9.04
C LEU A 243 -25.59 16.00 8.03
N GLU A 244 -26.00 17.19 7.62
CA GLU A 244 -27.03 17.39 6.60
C GLU A 244 -26.58 16.89 5.22
N ARG A 245 -25.32 17.14 4.86
CA ARG A 245 -24.73 16.65 3.61
C ARG A 245 -24.45 15.15 3.64
N GLY A 246 -24.14 14.59 4.81
CA GLY A 246 -23.90 13.16 4.99
C GLY A 246 -22.56 12.68 4.43
N GLU A 247 -21.64 13.58 4.11
CA GLU A 247 -20.31 13.28 3.56
C GLU A 247 -19.25 14.25 4.12
N PRO A 248 -17.96 13.88 4.09
CA PRO A 248 -16.87 14.81 4.41
C PRO A 248 -16.82 15.97 3.41
N LEU A 249 -16.60 17.19 3.90
CA LEU A 249 -16.60 18.40 3.06
C LEU A 249 -15.26 19.12 3.12
N THR A 250 -14.92 19.80 2.02
CA THR A 250 -13.69 20.61 1.96
C THR A 250 -13.82 21.88 2.78
N ASP A 251 -12.68 22.37 3.28
CA ASP A 251 -12.61 23.68 3.95
C ASP A 251 -13.15 24.83 3.09
N GLU A 252 -12.98 24.77 1.77
CA GLU A 252 -13.54 25.73 0.81
C GLU A 252 -15.08 25.76 0.82
N ILE A 253 -15.72 24.58 0.81
CA ILE A 253 -17.18 24.47 0.90
C ILE A 253 -17.67 25.00 2.25
N LEU A 254 -16.99 24.64 3.34
CA LEU A 254 -17.37 25.11 4.68
C LEU A 254 -17.24 26.63 4.82
N LEU A 255 -16.20 27.24 4.26
CA LEU A 255 -16.05 28.70 4.23
C LEU A 255 -17.16 29.38 3.45
N GLN A 256 -17.48 28.87 2.26
CA GLN A 256 -18.45 29.48 1.36
C GLN A 256 -19.88 29.31 1.85
N ASP A 257 -20.28 28.07 2.14
CA ASP A 257 -21.68 27.74 2.41
C ASP A 257 -22.09 28.02 3.86
N VAL A 258 -21.17 27.84 4.82
CA VAL A 258 -21.49 28.01 6.25
C VAL A 258 -21.09 29.38 6.76
N LEU A 259 -19.88 29.85 6.40
CA LEU A 259 -19.35 31.13 6.85
C LEU A 259 -19.63 32.28 5.88
N GLY A 260 -20.12 32.00 4.66
CA GLY A 260 -20.48 33.02 3.68
C GLY A 260 -19.29 33.78 3.10
N LEU A 261 -18.08 33.24 3.20
CA LEU A 261 -16.84 33.87 2.72
C LEU A 261 -16.61 33.54 1.24
N ASN A 262 -16.50 34.58 0.42
CA ASN A 262 -16.18 34.44 -0.99
C ASN A 262 -14.67 34.17 -1.17
N PRO A 263 -14.26 33.26 -2.08
CA PRO A 263 -12.86 33.03 -2.42
C PRO A 263 -12.06 34.27 -2.84
N SER A 264 -12.73 35.31 -3.33
CA SER A 264 -12.09 36.57 -3.71
C SER A 264 -11.88 37.55 -2.56
N ALA A 265 -12.34 37.23 -1.34
CA ALA A 265 -12.17 38.08 -0.18
C ALA A 265 -10.70 38.17 0.24
N ALA A 266 -10.25 39.36 0.67
CA ALA A 266 -8.85 39.60 1.01
C ALA A 266 -8.38 38.79 2.23
N ASP A 267 -9.32 38.43 3.11
CA ASP A 267 -9.11 37.63 4.32
C ASP A 267 -9.42 36.14 4.12
N TYR A 268 -9.71 35.69 2.89
CA TYR A 268 -10.11 34.30 2.62
C TYR A 268 -9.08 33.28 3.10
N GLU A 269 -7.81 33.42 2.72
CA GLU A 269 -6.74 32.50 3.12
C GLU A 269 -6.47 32.54 4.63
N LEU A 270 -6.60 33.71 5.26
CA LEU A 270 -6.51 33.86 6.70
C LEU A 270 -7.63 33.08 7.41
N MET A 271 -8.87 33.23 6.92
CA MET A 271 -10.02 32.51 7.45
C MET A 271 -9.96 31.01 7.15
N ARG A 272 -9.38 30.60 6.01
CA ARG A 272 -9.13 29.20 5.67
C ARG A 272 -8.15 28.55 6.63
N PHE A 273 -7.04 29.22 6.93
CA PHE A 273 -6.12 28.74 7.97
C PHE A 273 -6.82 28.67 9.33
N ALA A 274 -7.58 29.72 9.69
CA ALA A 274 -8.29 29.79 10.97
C ALA A 274 -9.31 28.64 11.13
N LEU A 275 -10.08 28.36 10.08
CA LEU A 275 -11.05 27.27 10.07
C LEU A 275 -10.35 25.94 10.37
N ASN A 276 -9.34 25.59 9.56
CA ASN A 276 -8.61 24.34 9.69
C ASN A 276 -7.95 24.18 11.06
N PHE A 277 -7.25 25.21 11.54
CA PHE A 277 -6.62 25.20 12.87
C PHE A 277 -7.65 25.09 14.00
N ARG A 278 -8.79 25.79 13.93
CA ARG A 278 -9.78 25.75 15.01
C ARG A 278 -10.53 24.42 15.05
N LEU A 279 -10.83 23.83 13.89
CA LEU A 279 -11.43 22.49 13.83
C LEU A 279 -10.46 21.40 14.33
N SER A 280 -9.15 21.50 14.04
CA SER A 280 -8.16 20.51 14.51
C SER A 280 -8.02 20.49 16.04
N ARG A 281 -8.32 21.60 16.71
CA ARG A 281 -8.32 21.69 18.18
C ARG A 281 -9.54 21.00 18.82
N GLU A 282 -10.64 20.86 18.08
CA GLU A 282 -11.91 20.31 18.55
C GLU A 282 -12.08 18.82 18.15
N HIS A 283 -11.06 18.01 18.42
CA HIS A 283 -10.95 16.57 18.09
C HIS A 283 -12.11 15.67 18.57
N ARG A 284 -12.96 16.16 19.48
CA ARG A 284 -14.14 15.44 19.94
C ARG A 284 -15.31 15.53 18.97
N GLU A 285 -15.40 16.63 18.23
CA GLU A 285 -16.52 16.91 17.32
C GLU A 285 -16.10 16.79 15.85
N PHE A 286 -14.86 17.17 15.53
CA PHE A 286 -14.34 17.20 14.17
C PHE A 286 -13.12 16.32 14.03
N GLU A 287 -13.03 15.66 12.88
CA GLU A 287 -11.89 14.84 12.50
C GLU A 287 -11.38 15.33 11.14
N PHE A 288 -10.08 15.62 11.06
CA PHE A 288 -9.46 15.92 9.79
C PHE A 288 -9.23 14.61 9.03
N VAL A 289 -9.83 14.50 7.86
CA VAL A 289 -9.73 13.33 6.99
C VAL A 289 -9.26 13.73 5.58
N GLY A 290 -8.57 14.85 5.46
CA GLY A 290 -8.11 15.37 4.17
C GLY A 290 -6.67 15.00 3.83
N THR A 291 -6.27 15.48 2.65
CA THR A 291 -4.89 15.51 2.15
C THR A 291 -4.41 16.96 2.07
N PRO A 292 -3.12 17.22 1.81
CA PRO A 292 -2.62 18.59 1.62
C PRO A 292 -3.34 19.37 0.52
N GLY A 293 -3.63 18.73 -0.62
CA GLY A 293 -4.37 19.30 -1.75
C GLY A 293 -5.89 19.28 -1.60
N GLN A 294 -6.46 18.45 -0.72
CA GLN A 294 -7.89 18.35 -0.48
C GLN A 294 -8.22 18.23 1.01
N ARG A 295 -8.44 19.37 1.67
CA ARG A 295 -8.67 19.45 3.12
C ARG A 295 -10.10 19.11 3.50
N LEU A 296 -10.38 17.82 3.61
CA LEU A 296 -11.68 17.28 4.04
C LEU A 296 -11.81 17.25 5.56
N TRP A 297 -12.99 17.66 6.02
CA TRP A 297 -13.41 17.58 7.42
C TRP A 297 -14.60 16.65 7.58
N SER A 298 -14.52 15.82 8.61
CA SER A 298 -15.56 14.88 9.03
C SER A 298 -16.06 15.23 10.44
N THR A 299 -17.19 14.65 10.84
CA THR A 299 -17.74 14.79 12.19
C THR A 299 -18.33 13.47 12.67
N SER A 300 -18.40 13.30 14.00
CA SER A 300 -19.07 12.17 14.62
C SER A 300 -20.52 12.07 14.16
N GLY A 301 -20.93 10.88 13.68
CA GLY A 301 -22.30 10.61 13.23
C GLY A 301 -22.49 10.58 11.71
N LEU A 302 -21.44 10.87 10.93
CA LEU A 302 -21.46 10.61 9.49
C LEU A 302 -21.54 9.11 9.18
N PRO A 303 -22.15 8.73 8.03
CA PRO A 303 -22.07 7.36 7.53
C PRO A 303 -20.63 6.89 7.41
N THR A 304 -20.36 5.66 7.84
CA THR A 304 -19.03 5.05 7.69
C THR A 304 -18.74 4.78 6.23
N ILE A 305 -17.58 5.23 5.74
CA ILE A 305 -17.07 4.86 4.42
C ILE A 305 -16.46 3.46 4.51
N GLY A 306 -16.80 2.59 3.56
CA GLY A 306 -16.32 1.20 3.54
C GLY A 306 -17.34 0.17 4.03
N THR A 307 -16.86 -1.04 4.28
CA THR A 307 -17.74 -2.19 4.55
C THR A 307 -18.25 -2.22 5.99
N THR A 308 -19.48 -2.73 6.14
CA THR A 308 -20.08 -3.04 7.45
C THR A 308 -19.94 -4.52 7.82
N LYS A 309 -19.40 -5.35 6.91
CA LYS A 309 -19.30 -6.81 7.07
C LYS A 309 -18.24 -7.25 8.08
N ARG A 310 -17.22 -6.42 8.34
CA ARG A 310 -16.12 -6.70 9.28
C ARG A 310 -15.67 -5.41 9.93
N LYS A 311 -15.28 -5.45 11.21
CA LYS A 311 -14.94 -4.22 11.94
C LYS A 311 -13.61 -3.65 11.44
N PRO A 312 -13.45 -2.32 11.43
CA PRO A 312 -12.19 -1.69 11.03
C PRO A 312 -10.95 -2.21 11.78
N SER A 313 -11.08 -2.44 13.08
CA SER A 313 -9.99 -2.96 13.92
C SER A 313 -9.59 -4.40 13.58
N GLU A 314 -10.53 -5.21 13.08
CA GLU A 314 -10.29 -6.59 12.64
C GLU A 314 -9.57 -6.59 11.30
N ILE A 315 -10.03 -5.77 10.33
CA ILE A 315 -9.36 -5.62 9.03
C ILE A 315 -7.91 -5.16 9.20
N GLY A 316 -7.66 -4.14 10.04
CA GLY A 316 -6.30 -3.70 10.33
C GLY A 316 -5.46 -4.76 11.06
N SER A 317 -6.07 -5.66 11.83
CA SER A 317 -5.36 -6.79 12.45
C SER A 317 -5.02 -7.88 11.43
N ASP A 318 -5.90 -8.11 10.45
CA ASP A 318 -5.67 -9.08 9.37
C ASP A 318 -4.51 -8.63 8.47
N TYR A 319 -4.42 -7.32 8.19
CA TYR A 319 -3.32 -6.67 7.45
C TYR A 319 -2.08 -6.37 8.30
N ARG A 320 -2.01 -6.81 9.56
CA ARG A 320 -0.85 -6.59 10.44
C ARG A 320 0.49 -7.00 9.78
N PHE A 321 0.49 -8.08 9.02
CA PHE A 321 1.70 -8.58 8.36
C PHE A 321 2.36 -7.51 7.47
N LEU A 322 1.61 -6.56 6.91
CA LEU A 322 2.19 -5.48 6.10
C LEU A 322 3.26 -4.66 6.85
N LEU A 323 3.20 -4.63 8.19
CA LEU A 323 4.22 -3.99 9.02
C LEU A 323 5.56 -4.76 9.03
N ASP A 324 5.48 -6.09 8.89
CA ASP A 324 6.63 -6.99 8.91
C ASP A 324 7.26 -7.12 7.51
N TYR A 325 6.44 -7.01 6.45
CA TYR A 325 6.86 -7.13 5.04
C TYR A 325 6.93 -5.77 4.31
N ALA A 326 7.02 -4.66 5.06
CA ALA A 326 7.26 -3.36 4.46
C ALA A 326 8.62 -3.38 3.74
N LYS A 327 8.61 -3.64 2.43
CA LYS A 327 9.80 -3.55 1.58
C LYS A 327 10.31 -2.10 1.62
N GLU A 328 11.62 -1.90 1.45
CA GLU A 328 12.19 -0.56 1.33
C GLU A 328 11.35 0.25 0.34
N PRO A 329 11.08 1.55 0.65
CA PRO A 329 10.22 2.36 -0.20
C PRO A 329 10.76 2.28 -1.62
N VAL A 330 9.94 1.73 -2.52
CA VAL A 330 10.21 1.82 -3.95
C VAL A 330 10.42 3.31 -4.19
N GLU A 331 11.60 3.72 -4.68
CA GLU A 331 11.81 5.10 -5.14
C GLU A 331 10.58 5.48 -5.93
N ALA A 332 9.96 6.65 -5.70
CA ALA A 332 8.65 7.03 -6.23
C ALA A 332 8.55 6.81 -7.75
N ALA A 333 8.30 5.57 -8.13
CA ALA A 333 8.48 5.04 -9.46
C ALA A 333 7.07 4.80 -9.95
N GLU A 334 6.62 5.82 -10.66
CA GLU A 334 5.37 5.90 -11.40
C GLU A 334 4.11 6.15 -10.54
N PRO A 335 3.22 7.06 -10.96
CA PRO A 335 1.99 7.41 -10.25
C PRO A 335 0.90 6.35 -10.44
N VAL A 336 1.26 5.06 -10.57
CA VAL A 336 0.36 3.98 -10.95
C VAL A 336 0.68 2.71 -10.16
N VAL A 337 -0.36 2.02 -9.68
CA VAL A 337 -0.26 0.70 -9.04
C VAL A 337 -1.19 -0.27 -9.77
N GLU A 338 -0.65 -1.42 -10.15
CA GLU A 338 -1.43 -2.58 -10.62
C GLU A 338 -1.65 -3.55 -9.47
N HIS A 339 -2.87 -4.06 -9.33
CA HIS A 339 -3.24 -4.95 -8.24
C HIS A 339 -4.25 -6.01 -8.69
N VAL A 340 -4.04 -7.25 -8.25
CA VAL A 340 -4.97 -8.35 -8.52
C VAL A 340 -5.84 -8.57 -7.29
N LEU A 341 -7.15 -8.39 -7.46
CA LEU A 341 -8.10 -8.50 -6.36
C LEU A 341 -8.15 -9.91 -5.80
N THR A 342 -7.94 -10.05 -4.50
CA THR A 342 -8.22 -11.30 -3.81
C THR A 342 -9.71 -11.46 -3.49
N PHE A 343 -10.14 -12.66 -3.07
CA PHE A 343 -11.51 -12.86 -2.61
C PHE A 343 -11.83 -12.02 -1.37
N TYR A 344 -10.90 -11.93 -0.41
CA TYR A 344 -11.06 -11.11 0.78
C TYR A 344 -11.27 -9.64 0.43
N GLU A 345 -10.43 -9.08 -0.43
CA GLU A 345 -10.49 -7.69 -0.90
C GLU A 345 -11.80 -7.40 -1.63
N TYR A 346 -12.20 -8.29 -2.56
CA TYR A 346 -13.47 -8.19 -3.26
C TYR A 346 -14.67 -8.22 -2.29
N HIS A 347 -14.70 -9.19 -1.38
CA HIS A 347 -15.84 -9.43 -0.51
C HIS A 347 -16.06 -8.29 0.50
N TYR A 348 -14.96 -7.74 1.03
CA TYR A 348 -14.96 -6.65 2.01
C TYR A 348 -14.77 -5.27 1.38
N GLY A 349 -14.54 -5.14 0.07
CA GLY A 349 -14.34 -3.85 -0.58
C GLY A 349 -13.14 -3.08 -0.04
N VAL A 350 -12.04 -3.78 0.23
CA VAL A 350 -10.82 -3.23 0.81
C VAL A 350 -9.60 -3.53 -0.05
N LEU A 351 -8.55 -2.72 0.09
CA LEU A 351 -7.23 -2.94 -0.51
C LEU A 351 -6.13 -2.75 0.55
N PRO A 352 -4.98 -3.46 0.46
CA PRO A 352 -3.87 -3.29 1.38
C PRO A 352 -3.24 -1.90 1.23
N TYR A 353 -2.74 -1.32 2.33
CA TYR A 353 -1.81 -0.19 2.27
C TYR A 353 -0.38 -0.72 2.39
N ASP A 354 0.07 -1.41 1.34
CA ASP A 354 1.42 -1.97 1.23
C ASP A 354 2.41 -0.91 0.71
N ALA A 355 3.66 -1.31 0.45
CA ALA A 355 4.70 -0.40 -0.04
C ALA A 355 4.33 0.25 -1.40
N ASN A 356 3.64 -0.47 -2.29
CA ASN A 356 3.24 0.05 -3.61
C ASN A 356 2.15 1.11 -3.44
N PHE A 357 1.12 0.81 -2.65
CA PHE A 357 0.07 1.77 -2.33
C PHE A 357 0.60 2.96 -1.51
N ALA A 358 1.54 2.75 -0.59
CA ALA A 358 2.16 3.82 0.17
C ALA A 358 3.01 4.76 -0.68
N ALA A 359 3.63 4.27 -1.76
CA ALA A 359 4.34 5.11 -2.72
C ALA A 359 3.38 5.98 -3.56
N LEU A 360 2.17 5.48 -3.82
CA LEU A 360 1.15 6.16 -4.62
C LEU A 360 0.31 7.18 -3.82
N LEU A 361 -0.04 6.83 -2.59
CA LEU A 361 -1.01 7.53 -1.76
C LEU A 361 -0.34 8.55 -0.82
N PRO A 362 -1.04 9.63 -0.40
CA PRO A 362 -0.45 10.63 0.46
C PRO A 362 -0.10 10.05 1.84
N PRO A 363 0.99 10.53 2.46
CA PRO A 363 1.25 10.27 3.87
C PRO A 363 0.30 11.09 4.77
N PRO A 364 0.20 10.76 6.07
CA PRO A 364 -0.54 11.57 7.03
C PRO A 364 -0.05 13.02 7.05
N MET A 365 -0.97 13.99 6.94
CA MET A 365 -0.66 15.42 6.98
C MET A 365 -0.50 15.92 8.43
N LEU A 366 -1.30 15.40 9.35
CA LEU A 366 -1.22 15.73 10.78
C LEU A 366 -0.66 14.54 11.59
N PRO A 367 0.12 14.78 12.65
CA PRO A 367 0.69 13.70 13.47
C PRO A 367 -0.33 12.73 14.10
N ASP A 368 -1.54 13.22 14.36
CA ASP A 368 -2.65 12.48 14.95
C ASP A 368 -3.67 11.98 13.93
N GLN A 369 -3.42 12.20 12.63
CA GLN A 369 -4.31 11.78 11.55
C GLN A 369 -4.31 10.25 11.41
N ARG A 370 -5.46 9.62 11.70
CA ARG A 370 -5.62 8.16 11.63
C ARG A 370 -6.14 7.68 10.28
N ALA A 371 -6.82 8.56 9.55
CA ALA A 371 -7.40 8.25 8.26
C ALA A 371 -7.38 9.47 7.32
N ALA A 372 -7.45 9.20 6.03
CA ALA A 372 -7.71 10.17 4.98
C ALA A 372 -8.86 9.65 4.12
N VAL A 373 -9.70 10.54 3.61
CA VAL A 373 -10.74 10.25 2.65
C VAL A 373 -10.25 10.74 1.29
N LEU A 374 -10.27 9.83 0.33
CA LEU A 374 -9.84 10.02 -1.04
C LEU A 374 -11.05 9.91 -1.96
N VAL A 375 -11.01 10.61 -3.07
CA VAL A 375 -12.02 10.52 -4.13
C VAL A 375 -11.51 9.59 -5.21
N PHE A 376 -12.25 8.53 -5.49
CA PHE A 376 -11.97 7.62 -6.59
C PHE A 376 -12.96 7.85 -7.72
N GLU A 377 -12.44 7.89 -8.94
CA GLU A 377 -13.20 8.05 -10.17
C GLU A 377 -12.89 6.88 -11.09
N SER A 378 -13.92 6.29 -11.70
CA SER A 378 -13.73 5.32 -12.76
C SER A 378 -14.11 5.95 -14.10
N PRO A 379 -13.14 6.24 -14.99
CA PRO A 379 -13.41 6.76 -16.33
C PRO A 379 -14.28 5.82 -17.18
N GLN A 380 -14.28 4.53 -16.84
CA GLN A 380 -14.96 3.48 -17.59
C GLN A 380 -16.43 3.38 -17.24
N THR A 381 -16.79 3.55 -15.97
CA THR A 381 -18.18 3.45 -15.49
C THR A 381 -18.80 4.80 -15.17
N TYR A 382 -18.00 5.88 -15.17
CA TYR A 382 -18.38 7.23 -14.73
C TYR A 382 -18.86 7.29 -13.28
N GLU A 383 -18.42 6.35 -12.45
CA GLU A 383 -18.69 6.35 -11.02
C GLU A 383 -17.64 7.19 -10.28
N THR A 384 -18.10 8.00 -9.33
CA THR A 384 -17.26 8.72 -8.38
C THR A 384 -17.69 8.34 -6.97
N PHE A 385 -16.76 7.94 -6.12
CA PHE A 385 -17.05 7.48 -4.76
C PHE A 385 -15.89 7.80 -3.80
N PHE A 386 -16.20 7.82 -2.49
CA PHE A 386 -15.22 8.03 -1.45
C PHE A 386 -14.57 6.72 -1.01
N VAL A 387 -13.26 6.78 -0.76
CA VAL A 387 -12.46 5.71 -0.18
C VAL A 387 -11.75 6.23 1.05
N GLU A 388 -11.90 5.54 2.17
CA GLU A 388 -11.18 5.83 3.40
C GLU A 388 -9.85 5.06 3.40
N LEU A 389 -8.74 5.79 3.31
CA LEU A 389 -7.39 5.31 3.62
C LEU A 389 -7.19 5.35 5.14
N ARG A 390 -6.99 4.20 5.76
CA ARG A 390 -6.62 4.08 7.18
C ARG A 390 -5.13 3.81 7.29
N TYR A 391 -4.42 4.71 7.96
CA TYR A 391 -3.00 4.59 8.17
C TYR A 391 -2.68 3.48 9.20
N PRO A 392 -1.51 2.83 9.07
CA PRO A 392 -1.06 1.84 10.06
C PRO A 392 -0.96 2.48 11.45
N THR A 393 -1.46 1.80 12.47
CA THR A 393 -1.44 2.31 13.86
C THR A 393 -1.05 1.21 14.84
N GLY A 394 0.07 1.42 15.54
CA GLY A 394 0.61 0.48 16.52
C GLY A 394 0.84 -0.90 15.91
N ASN A 395 -0.04 -1.84 16.23
CA ASN A 395 0.02 -3.25 15.84
C ASN A 395 -0.98 -3.63 14.73
N ARG A 396 -1.53 -2.64 14.01
CA ARG A 396 -2.49 -2.82 12.92
C ARG A 396 -1.91 -2.27 11.62
N GLY A 397 -2.05 -3.05 10.55
CA GLY A 397 -1.69 -2.62 9.20
C GLY A 397 -2.67 -1.60 8.65
N GLY A 398 -2.20 -0.80 7.69
CA GLY A 398 -3.03 0.14 6.96
C GLY A 398 -3.82 -0.54 5.84
N TYR A 399 -4.92 0.07 5.43
CA TYR A 399 -5.74 -0.42 4.33
C TYR A 399 -6.65 0.69 3.79
N LEU A 400 -7.16 0.51 2.58
CA LEU A 400 -8.19 1.33 1.97
C LEU A 400 -9.55 0.63 2.08
N ALA A 401 -10.62 1.37 2.31
CA ALA A 401 -11.99 0.85 2.36
C ALA A 401 -12.97 1.78 1.63
N GLY A 402 -13.95 1.20 0.92
CA GLY A 402 -14.92 1.97 0.15
C GLY A 402 -15.25 1.38 -1.21
N PHE A 403 -14.57 0.30 -1.59
CA PHE A 403 -14.69 -0.28 -2.93
C PHE A 403 -15.84 -1.29 -3.08
N GLU A 404 -16.57 -1.61 -2.00
CA GLU A 404 -17.53 -2.72 -1.98
C GLU A 404 -18.58 -2.62 -3.10
N ALA A 405 -19.20 -1.44 -3.26
CA ALA A 405 -20.20 -1.21 -4.29
C ALA A 405 -19.59 -1.35 -5.70
N PHE A 406 -18.48 -0.65 -5.95
CA PHE A 406 -17.79 -0.66 -7.24
C PHE A 406 -17.32 -2.07 -7.64
N PHE A 407 -16.67 -2.80 -6.72
CA PHE A 407 -16.21 -4.16 -6.95
C PHE A 407 -17.38 -5.10 -7.25
N SER A 408 -18.44 -5.06 -6.44
CA SER A 408 -19.59 -5.96 -6.63
C SER A 408 -20.35 -5.72 -7.94
N ALA A 409 -20.34 -4.49 -8.45
CA ALA A 409 -21.01 -4.11 -9.69
C ALA A 409 -20.18 -4.46 -10.94
N ASN A 410 -18.86 -4.29 -10.88
CA ASN A 410 -18.02 -4.25 -12.08
C ASN A 410 -17.00 -5.39 -12.16
N LEU A 411 -16.63 -6.02 -11.04
CA LEU A 411 -15.48 -6.93 -10.94
C LEU A 411 -15.84 -8.29 -10.30
N VAL A 412 -14.84 -9.17 -10.27
CA VAL A 412 -14.87 -10.48 -9.60
C VAL A 412 -13.55 -10.70 -8.85
N PRO A 413 -13.50 -11.60 -7.84
CA PRO A 413 -12.22 -12.05 -7.27
C PRO A 413 -11.28 -12.53 -8.37
N GLY A 414 -10.02 -12.09 -8.33
CA GLY A 414 -8.99 -12.34 -9.33
C GLY A 414 -8.91 -11.28 -10.44
N ALA A 415 -9.77 -10.26 -10.43
CA ALA A 415 -9.71 -9.18 -11.42
C ALA A 415 -8.46 -8.31 -11.26
N LEU A 416 -7.85 -7.93 -12.38
CA LEU A 416 -6.74 -6.99 -12.41
C LEU A 416 -7.29 -5.56 -12.46
N ILE A 417 -6.87 -4.74 -11.51
CA ILE A 417 -7.18 -3.31 -11.44
C ILE A 417 -5.91 -2.48 -11.53
N THR A 418 -6.06 -1.27 -12.04
CA THR A 418 -5.03 -0.24 -12.09
C THR A 418 -5.53 0.99 -11.36
N ILE A 419 -4.73 1.51 -10.44
CA ILE A 419 -5.02 2.74 -9.70
C ILE A 419 -3.95 3.77 -10.03
N GLU A 420 -4.37 4.93 -10.50
CA GLU A 420 -3.49 6.03 -10.90
C GLU A 420 -3.78 7.29 -10.06
N ARG A 421 -2.73 7.99 -9.66
CA ARG A 421 -2.86 9.30 -9.00
C ARG A 421 -3.18 10.37 -10.02
N SER A 422 -4.23 11.16 -9.74
CA SER A 422 -4.60 12.31 -10.56
C SER A 422 -3.67 13.51 -10.30
N GLU A 423 -3.97 14.66 -10.92
CA GLU A 423 -3.25 15.93 -10.66
C GLU A 423 -3.40 16.39 -9.20
N ASN A 424 -4.49 16.01 -8.54
CA ASN A 424 -4.76 16.30 -7.13
C ASN A 424 -4.37 15.11 -6.24
N ASP A 425 -3.72 15.38 -5.10
CA ASP A 425 -3.26 14.37 -4.15
C ASP A 425 -4.38 13.68 -3.36
N GLY A 426 -5.62 14.13 -3.50
CA GLY A 426 -6.82 13.52 -2.94
C GLY A 426 -7.69 12.77 -3.97
N THR A 427 -7.32 12.76 -5.25
CA THR A 427 -8.14 12.17 -6.33
C THR A 427 -7.38 11.09 -7.08
N TYR A 428 -8.04 9.95 -7.30
CA TYR A 428 -7.46 8.76 -7.89
C TYR A 428 -8.37 8.19 -8.98
N LEU A 429 -7.76 7.65 -10.02
CA LEU A 429 -8.46 6.92 -11.07
C LEU A 429 -8.38 5.43 -10.79
N ILE A 430 -9.50 4.71 -10.97
CA ILE A 430 -9.54 3.25 -10.94
C ILE A 430 -10.05 2.70 -12.26
N GLU A 431 -9.24 1.85 -12.87
CA GLU A 431 -9.52 1.21 -14.15
C GLU A 431 -9.33 -0.31 -14.04
N TYR A 432 -9.96 -1.05 -14.95
CA TYR A 432 -9.73 -2.48 -15.17
C TYR A 432 -9.71 -2.76 -16.67
N LEU A 433 -9.05 -3.83 -17.11
CA LEU A 433 -9.03 -4.17 -18.54
C LEU A 433 -10.34 -4.88 -18.93
N PRO A 434 -11.20 -4.30 -19.79
CA PRO A 434 -12.41 -4.98 -20.25
C PRO A 434 -12.06 -6.09 -21.24
N VAL A 435 -12.71 -7.24 -21.09
CA VAL A 435 -12.56 -8.42 -21.97
C VAL A 435 -13.92 -8.91 -22.45
N SER A 436 -13.95 -9.80 -23.44
CA SER A 436 -15.20 -10.45 -23.84
C SER A 436 -15.76 -11.28 -22.68
N GLY A 437 -17.08 -11.26 -22.53
CA GLY A 437 -17.79 -11.93 -21.43
C GLY A 437 -17.34 -13.37 -21.23
N GLN A 438 -16.91 -13.70 -20.01
CA GLN A 438 -16.54 -15.04 -19.60
C GLN A 438 -17.59 -15.58 -18.63
N ASP A 439 -18.04 -16.81 -18.85
CA ASP A 439 -18.97 -17.52 -17.97
C ASP A 439 -18.20 -18.58 -17.17
N ARG A 440 -18.07 -18.35 -15.85
CA ARG A 440 -17.47 -19.33 -14.94
C ARG A 440 -18.32 -19.50 -13.69
N LYS A 441 -18.22 -20.66 -13.04
CA LYS A 441 -18.81 -20.88 -11.72
C LYS A 441 -17.81 -20.46 -10.65
N LEU A 442 -18.02 -19.28 -10.08
CA LEU A 442 -17.12 -18.65 -9.12
C LEU A 442 -17.60 -18.86 -7.68
N LEU A 443 -16.65 -18.95 -6.76
CA LEU A 443 -16.93 -19.00 -5.32
C LEU A 443 -17.60 -17.70 -4.88
N GLN A 444 -18.66 -17.82 -4.08
CA GLN A 444 -19.33 -16.73 -3.40
C GLN A 444 -19.70 -17.16 -1.98
N LEU A 445 -19.81 -16.21 -1.05
CA LEU A 445 -20.36 -16.47 0.27
C LEU A 445 -21.87 -16.28 0.25
N ASP A 446 -22.64 -17.32 0.57
CA ASP A 446 -24.07 -17.17 0.84
C ASP A 446 -24.25 -16.59 2.24
N GLU A 447 -24.40 -15.27 2.35
CA GLU A 447 -24.55 -14.56 3.62
C GLU A 447 -25.73 -15.04 4.46
N LYS A 448 -26.77 -15.62 3.83
CA LYS A 448 -27.93 -16.15 4.56
C LYS A 448 -27.62 -17.49 5.23
N LYS A 449 -26.75 -18.30 4.62
CA LYS A 449 -26.39 -19.63 5.11
C LYS A 449 -25.04 -19.66 5.83
N GLY A 450 -24.23 -18.61 5.70
CA GLY A 450 -22.86 -18.57 6.20
C GLY A 450 -21.98 -19.65 5.58
N ARG A 451 -22.19 -19.97 4.29
CA ARG A 451 -21.47 -21.04 3.59
C ARG A 451 -21.04 -20.62 2.20
N TYR A 452 -19.89 -21.11 1.79
CA TYR A 452 -19.38 -20.92 0.44
C TYR A 452 -20.19 -21.73 -0.57
N VAL A 453 -20.52 -21.11 -1.69
CA VAL A 453 -21.29 -21.70 -2.80
C VAL A 453 -20.68 -21.27 -4.13
N PHE A 454 -20.69 -22.17 -5.11
CA PHE A 454 -20.30 -21.81 -6.47
C PHE A 454 -21.53 -21.35 -7.27
N ARG A 455 -21.46 -20.18 -7.90
CA ARG A 455 -22.55 -19.63 -8.72
C ARG A 455 -22.06 -19.30 -10.12
N PRO A 456 -22.83 -19.61 -11.18
CA PRO A 456 -22.57 -19.10 -12.52
C PRO A 456 -22.50 -17.58 -12.49
N THR A 457 -21.36 -17.04 -12.91
CA THR A 457 -21.07 -15.61 -12.92
C THR A 457 -20.51 -15.26 -14.29
N THR A 458 -21.17 -14.33 -14.96
CA THR A 458 -20.70 -13.72 -16.21
C THR A 458 -19.96 -12.44 -15.86
N PHE A 459 -18.70 -12.30 -16.29
CA PHE A 459 -17.90 -11.10 -16.02
C PHE A 459 -17.15 -10.65 -17.28
N TYR A 460 -16.79 -9.37 -17.31
CA TYR A 460 -16.25 -8.68 -18.50
C TYR A 460 -14.91 -7.98 -18.20
N CYS A 461 -14.20 -8.40 -17.17
CA CYS A 461 -12.90 -7.86 -16.76
C CYS A 461 -11.79 -8.90 -16.89
N ALA A 462 -10.58 -8.46 -17.18
CA ALA A 462 -9.40 -9.30 -17.18
C ALA A 462 -9.14 -9.82 -15.77
N THR A 463 -8.78 -11.09 -15.69
CA THR A 463 -8.56 -11.80 -14.42
C THR A 463 -7.29 -12.62 -14.51
N GLN A 464 -6.63 -12.80 -13.37
CA GLN A 464 -5.53 -13.74 -13.26
C GLN A 464 -6.10 -15.13 -12.97
N ASP A 465 -5.89 -16.08 -13.88
CA ASP A 465 -6.52 -17.40 -13.81
C ASP A 465 -6.15 -18.19 -12.53
N ASN A 466 -4.92 -18.01 -12.02
CA ASN A 466 -4.47 -18.65 -10.78
C ASN A 466 -5.10 -18.02 -9.51
N MET A 467 -5.74 -16.86 -9.60
CA MET A 467 -6.49 -16.24 -8.51
C MET A 467 -8.01 -16.49 -8.61
N LEU A 468 -8.48 -17.06 -9.73
CA LEU A 468 -9.89 -17.40 -9.91
C LEU A 468 -10.28 -18.64 -9.11
N LEU A 469 -11.20 -18.44 -8.17
CA LEU A 469 -11.78 -19.50 -7.34
C LEU A 469 -12.94 -20.19 -8.05
N THR A 470 -12.63 -21.17 -8.90
CA THR A 470 -13.61 -21.91 -9.71
C THR A 470 -13.99 -23.27 -9.10
N GLU A 471 -15.20 -23.73 -9.38
CA GLU A 471 -15.69 -25.06 -8.92
C GLU A 471 -14.78 -26.20 -9.41
N ASN A 472 -14.23 -26.09 -10.62
CA ASN A 472 -13.38 -27.13 -11.22
C ASN A 472 -12.04 -27.27 -10.50
N ARG A 473 -11.46 -26.16 -10.03
CA ARG A 473 -10.16 -26.14 -9.35
C ARG A 473 -10.28 -26.38 -7.85
N PHE A 474 -11.32 -25.83 -7.22
CA PHE A 474 -11.50 -25.90 -5.76
C PHE A 474 -12.86 -26.49 -5.34
N PRO A 475 -13.26 -27.69 -5.81
CA PRO A 475 -14.59 -28.25 -5.56
C PRO A 475 -14.86 -28.47 -4.05
N ARG A 476 -13.82 -28.72 -3.26
CA ARG A 476 -13.91 -28.99 -1.81
C ARG A 476 -14.32 -27.78 -0.97
N LEU A 477 -14.28 -26.57 -1.53
CA LEU A 477 -14.76 -25.35 -0.85
C LEU A 477 -16.30 -25.27 -0.81
N ALA A 478 -17.00 -26.04 -1.65
CA ALA A 478 -18.45 -26.02 -1.68
C ALA A 478 -19.06 -26.43 -0.32
N ASN A 479 -20.01 -25.63 0.16
CA ASN A 479 -20.70 -25.80 1.45
C ASN A 479 -19.81 -25.70 2.70
N GLN A 480 -18.54 -25.32 2.58
CA GLN A 480 -17.71 -25.01 3.75
C GLN A 480 -18.17 -23.69 4.38
N ALA A 481 -18.02 -23.59 5.70
CA ALA A 481 -18.20 -22.31 6.39
C ALA A 481 -16.87 -21.53 6.40
N PRO A 482 -16.90 -20.18 6.43
CA PRO A 482 -15.71 -19.40 6.78
C PRO A 482 -15.08 -19.90 8.07
N LEU A 483 -13.76 -19.79 8.17
CA LEU A 483 -13.06 -20.18 9.40
C LEU A 483 -13.49 -19.30 10.58
N GLU A 484 -13.45 -19.87 11.78
CA GLU A 484 -13.72 -19.12 13.00
C GLU A 484 -12.67 -18.02 13.19
N ASP A 485 -13.08 -16.87 13.74
CA ASP A 485 -12.18 -15.72 13.93
C ASP A 485 -10.94 -16.05 14.78
N ARG A 486 -11.04 -17.01 15.71
CA ARG A 486 -9.90 -17.48 16.51
C ARG A 486 -8.80 -18.07 15.62
N VAL A 487 -9.20 -18.88 14.63
CA VAL A 487 -8.30 -19.52 13.67
C VAL A 487 -7.79 -18.48 12.67
N ARG A 488 -8.66 -17.62 12.13
CA ARG A 488 -8.29 -16.57 11.16
C ARG A 488 -7.22 -15.62 11.69
N ARG A 489 -7.22 -15.31 12.99
CA ARG A 489 -6.21 -14.43 13.60
C ARG A 489 -4.79 -15.00 13.55
N ARG A 490 -4.64 -16.33 13.48
CA ARG A 490 -3.37 -17.04 13.45
C ARG A 490 -3.05 -17.50 12.03
N PRO A 491 -2.10 -16.85 11.33
CA PRO A 491 -1.75 -17.19 9.95
C PRO A 491 -1.44 -18.68 9.78
N GLU A 492 -0.69 -19.27 10.70
CA GLU A 492 -0.27 -20.67 10.72
C GLU A 492 -1.46 -21.64 10.85
N GLU A 493 -2.42 -21.37 11.75
CA GLU A 493 -3.62 -22.20 11.89
C GLU A 493 -4.55 -22.05 10.68
N THR A 494 -4.61 -20.85 10.09
CA THR A 494 -5.36 -20.61 8.85
C THR A 494 -4.76 -21.40 7.70
N LEU A 495 -3.44 -21.37 7.53
CA LEU A 495 -2.75 -22.09 6.47
C LEU A 495 -2.94 -23.61 6.62
N ALA A 496 -2.82 -24.15 7.84
CA ALA A 496 -3.12 -25.55 8.14
C ALA A 496 -4.54 -25.95 7.70
N ALA A 497 -5.55 -25.16 8.06
CA ALA A 497 -6.93 -25.42 7.65
C ALA A 497 -7.13 -25.33 6.13
N VAL A 498 -6.38 -24.48 5.43
CA VAL A 498 -6.40 -24.40 3.96
C VAL A 498 -5.84 -25.69 3.35
N PHE A 499 -4.69 -26.19 3.84
CA PHE A 499 -4.15 -27.48 3.39
C PHE A 499 -5.15 -28.63 3.55
N GLU A 500 -5.85 -28.72 4.68
CA GLU A 500 -6.86 -29.75 4.91
C GLU A 500 -8.05 -29.64 3.93
N ARG A 501 -8.39 -28.42 3.50
CA ARG A 501 -9.51 -28.17 2.59
C ARG A 501 -9.16 -28.49 1.14
N ILE A 502 -7.99 -28.09 0.66
CA ILE A 502 -7.66 -28.15 -0.77
C ILE A 502 -6.51 -29.10 -1.11
N GLY A 503 -5.66 -29.44 -0.16
CA GLY A 503 -4.49 -30.26 -0.39
C GLY A 503 -4.82 -31.69 -0.82
N GLU A 504 -3.97 -32.25 -1.65
CA GLU A 504 -4.01 -33.65 -2.02
C GLU A 504 -3.49 -34.48 -0.83
N ALA A 505 -4.33 -35.40 -0.35
CA ALA A 505 -3.99 -36.23 0.79
C ALA A 505 -3.11 -37.40 0.35
N GLU A 506 -1.88 -37.43 0.85
CA GLU A 506 -0.94 -38.52 0.72
C GLU A 506 -0.89 -39.34 2.02
N GLY A 507 -0.94 -40.66 1.91
CA GLY A 507 -0.95 -41.56 3.07
C GLY A 507 -2.35 -41.85 3.62
N SER A 508 -2.42 -42.52 4.77
CA SER A 508 -3.69 -42.84 5.44
C SER A 508 -3.53 -42.88 6.97
N GLY A 509 -4.58 -42.49 7.70
CA GLY A 509 -4.59 -42.46 9.17
C GLY A 509 -3.67 -41.37 9.76
N ASP A 510 -2.83 -41.75 10.71
CA ASP A 510 -1.95 -40.83 11.46
C ASP A 510 -0.74 -40.32 10.66
N SER A 511 -0.57 -40.79 9.42
CA SER A 511 0.47 -40.34 8.50
C SER A 511 -0.08 -39.56 7.30
N VAL A 512 -1.30 -39.03 7.40
CA VAL A 512 -1.87 -38.20 6.32
C VAL A 512 -1.05 -36.92 6.21
N ARG A 513 -0.56 -36.65 5.01
CA ARG A 513 0.13 -35.43 4.62
C ARG A 513 -0.66 -34.77 3.52
N TYR A 514 -0.86 -33.46 3.59
CA TYR A 514 -1.56 -32.69 2.57
C TYR A 514 -0.54 -31.95 1.74
N MET A 515 -0.55 -32.18 0.42
CA MET A 515 0.30 -31.50 -0.55
C MET A 515 -0.50 -30.43 -1.29
N ALA A 516 0.07 -29.24 -1.47
CA ALA A 516 -0.55 -28.17 -2.24
C ALA A 516 0.51 -27.24 -2.87
N MET A 517 0.18 -26.67 -4.03
CA MET A 517 1.02 -25.65 -4.68
C MET A 517 0.80 -24.27 -4.06
N LEU A 518 1.84 -23.43 -4.06
CA LEU A 518 1.78 -22.07 -3.55
C LEU A 518 0.65 -21.26 -4.16
N ASP A 519 0.46 -21.30 -5.48
CA ASP A 519 -0.60 -20.57 -6.18
C ASP A 519 -2.00 -20.92 -5.67
N ASP A 520 -2.25 -22.20 -5.38
CA ASP A 520 -3.51 -22.67 -4.81
C ASP A 520 -3.68 -22.20 -3.36
N LEU A 521 -2.59 -22.26 -2.57
CA LEU A 521 -2.57 -21.79 -1.19
C LEU A 521 -2.81 -20.28 -1.12
N VAL A 522 -2.18 -19.48 -1.98
CA VAL A 522 -2.41 -18.03 -2.07
C VAL A 522 -3.87 -17.76 -2.40
N ALA A 523 -4.41 -18.36 -3.46
CA ALA A 523 -5.80 -18.10 -3.86
C ALA A 523 -6.80 -18.43 -2.73
N VAL A 524 -6.62 -19.56 -2.04
CA VAL A 524 -7.58 -20.06 -1.05
C VAL A 524 -7.35 -19.48 0.35
N ALA A 525 -6.12 -19.23 0.78
CA ALA A 525 -5.85 -18.54 2.04
C ALA A 525 -6.45 -17.13 2.03
N ASN A 526 -6.38 -16.44 0.90
CA ASN A 526 -7.00 -15.13 0.68
C ASN A 526 -8.53 -15.16 0.57
N VAL A 527 -9.19 -16.32 0.73
CA VAL A 527 -10.63 -16.38 1.03
C VAL A 527 -10.91 -16.07 2.49
N GLU A 528 -9.99 -16.44 3.37
CA GLU A 528 -10.14 -16.36 4.82
C GLU A 528 -9.43 -15.14 5.40
N ARG A 529 -8.22 -14.81 4.95
CA ARG A 529 -7.50 -13.61 5.36
C ARG A 529 -6.47 -13.21 4.31
N PRO A 530 -6.06 -11.94 4.26
CA PRO A 530 -4.94 -11.53 3.41
C PRO A 530 -3.67 -12.31 3.81
N MET A 531 -3.07 -12.96 2.82
CA MET A 531 -1.90 -13.80 2.99
C MET A 531 -1.10 -13.82 1.67
N PRO A 532 -0.06 -12.98 1.50
CA PRO A 532 0.75 -12.97 0.30
C PRO A 532 1.65 -14.22 0.24
N ALA A 533 2.20 -14.49 -0.94
CA ALA A 533 3.13 -15.60 -1.17
C ALA A 533 4.32 -15.59 -0.19
N ASP A 534 4.91 -14.41 0.03
CA ASP A 534 6.06 -14.24 0.95
C ASP A 534 5.72 -14.70 2.38
N LEU A 535 4.53 -14.35 2.87
CA LEU A 535 4.06 -14.79 4.19
C LEU A 535 3.85 -16.30 4.27
N ILE A 536 3.34 -16.93 3.21
CA ILE A 536 3.18 -18.39 3.17
C ILE A 536 4.54 -19.07 3.23
N ARG A 537 5.51 -18.60 2.44
CA ARG A 537 6.87 -19.16 2.42
C ARG A 537 7.52 -19.05 3.80
N ASP A 538 7.41 -17.90 4.45
CA ASP A 538 7.98 -17.69 5.79
C ASP A 538 7.33 -18.60 6.83
N ILE A 539 6.01 -18.80 6.79
CA ILE A 539 5.32 -19.72 7.71
C ILE A 539 5.80 -21.16 7.50
N VAL A 540 5.90 -21.60 6.24
CA VAL A 540 6.26 -22.99 5.89
C VAL A 540 7.74 -23.28 6.18
N GLN A 541 8.62 -22.30 6.00
CA GLN A 541 10.06 -22.45 6.25
C GLN A 541 10.47 -22.19 7.70
N SER A 542 9.58 -21.59 8.50
CA SER A 542 9.88 -21.28 9.89
C SER A 542 10.11 -22.55 10.73
N PRO A 543 11.24 -22.65 11.47
CA PRO A 543 11.49 -23.73 12.42
C PRO A 543 10.44 -23.82 13.54
N SER A 544 9.68 -22.76 13.78
CA SER A 544 8.60 -22.75 14.77
C SER A 544 7.40 -23.63 14.37
N ASN A 545 7.28 -23.96 13.09
CA ASN A 545 6.13 -24.67 12.54
C ASN A 545 6.56 -26.01 11.91
N PRO A 546 6.99 -27.01 12.72
CA PRO A 546 7.49 -28.29 12.21
C PRO A 546 6.44 -29.11 11.44
N GLN A 547 5.16 -28.76 11.56
CA GLN A 547 4.06 -29.37 10.81
C GLN A 547 4.07 -29.03 9.31
N PHE A 548 4.80 -27.99 8.89
CA PHE A 548 4.95 -27.62 7.49
C PHE A 548 6.31 -28.06 6.95
N SER A 549 6.37 -28.35 5.66
CA SER A 549 7.62 -28.68 4.97
C SER A 549 7.54 -28.33 3.49
N VAL A 550 8.70 -28.03 2.91
CA VAL A 550 8.87 -27.76 1.48
C VAL A 550 9.25 -29.04 0.75
N ASP A 551 8.76 -29.22 -0.48
CA ASP A 551 9.27 -30.27 -1.35
C ASP A 551 10.73 -30.01 -1.73
N PRO A 552 11.65 -30.98 -1.53
CA PRO A 552 13.06 -30.78 -1.88
C PRO A 552 13.32 -30.79 -3.40
N ASP A 553 12.41 -31.37 -4.19
CA ASP A 553 12.59 -31.64 -5.61
C ASP A 553 11.77 -30.68 -6.50
N VAL A 554 10.70 -30.08 -5.97
CA VAL A 554 9.80 -29.19 -6.72
C VAL A 554 9.61 -27.84 -6.02
N GLU A 555 9.95 -26.76 -6.72
CA GLU A 555 9.75 -25.39 -6.21
C GLU A 555 8.25 -25.08 -6.01
N ASP A 556 7.94 -24.29 -4.99
CA ASP A 556 6.58 -23.83 -4.66
C ASP A 556 5.55 -24.95 -4.42
N VAL A 557 6.02 -26.18 -4.13
CA VAL A 557 5.19 -27.27 -3.59
C VAL A 557 5.46 -27.40 -2.10
N PHE A 558 4.37 -27.36 -1.33
CA PHE A 558 4.43 -27.41 0.12
C PHE A 558 3.58 -28.54 0.67
N TYR A 559 3.93 -28.95 1.88
CA TYR A 559 3.24 -30.00 2.60
C TYR A 559 2.87 -29.57 4.01
N TYR A 560 1.73 -30.07 4.47
CA TYR A 560 1.28 -29.97 5.85
C TYR A 560 0.98 -31.36 6.40
N GLN A 561 1.55 -31.68 7.57
CA GLN A 561 1.23 -32.87 8.32
C GLN A 561 0.55 -32.46 9.63
N PRO A 562 -0.74 -32.80 9.84
CA PRO A 562 -1.41 -32.54 11.10
C PRO A 562 -0.66 -33.22 12.25
N ASN A 563 -0.53 -32.53 13.38
CA ASN A 563 -0.05 -33.18 14.59
C ASN A 563 -1.03 -34.30 14.98
N PRO A 564 -0.55 -35.49 15.37
CA PRO A 564 -1.43 -36.55 15.85
C PRO A 564 -2.27 -35.99 17.00
N ALA A 565 -3.60 -36.18 16.92
CA ALA A 565 -4.53 -35.68 17.91
C ALA A 565 -4.14 -36.23 19.30
N GLU A 566 -3.86 -35.34 20.26
CA GLU A 566 -3.67 -35.69 21.67
C GLU A 566 -4.96 -36.22 22.32
#